data_AF-R9AAB2-F1
#
_entry.id   AF-R9AAB2-F1
#
_cell.length_a   1.000
_cell.length_b   1.000
_cell.length_c   1.000
_cell.angle_alpha   90.00
_cell.angle_beta   90.00
_cell.angle_gamma   90.00
#
_symmetry.space_group_name_H-M   'P 1'
#
loop_
_entity.id
_entity.type
_entity.pdbx_description
1 polymer ?
#
loop_
_entity_poly.entity_id
_entity_poly.type
_entity_poly.pdbx_seq_one_letter_code
_entity_poly.pdbx_strand_id
1 'polypeptide(L)'
;MKKLPAFNELPSLIGAHKKRIGELDLQIADVKDFNDQVSQQETAKVEKEFIKWKKLYKKRMRKYSDVRDALCGEEATKEDVTKMDEELGLDELDDDCKMLLALM
;
A
#
# COMPACT_ATOMS: atom_id res chain seq x y z
N MET A 1 29.11 -4.23 -43.40
CA MET A 1 28.56 -5.57 -43.04
C MET A 1 29.55 -6.27 -42.14
N LYS A 2 29.13 -6.76 -40.95
CA LYS A 2 30.00 -7.63 -40.14
C LYS A 2 30.20 -8.94 -40.92
N LYS A 3 31.44 -9.34 -41.15
CA LYS A 3 31.76 -10.63 -41.78
C LYS A 3 31.22 -11.75 -40.90
N LEU A 4 30.62 -12.77 -41.52
CA LEU A 4 30.18 -13.97 -40.82
C LEU A 4 31.43 -14.73 -40.32
N PRO A 5 31.39 -15.30 -39.10
CA PRO A 5 32.47 -16.13 -38.59
C PRO A 5 32.65 -17.36 -39.47
N ALA A 6 33.87 -17.89 -39.51
CA ALA A 6 34.17 -19.08 -40.30
C ALA A 6 33.43 -20.31 -39.72
N PHE A 7 33.05 -21.26 -40.58
CA PHE A 7 32.19 -22.38 -40.16
C PHE A 7 32.81 -23.23 -39.03
N ASN A 8 34.14 -23.31 -38.98
CA ASN A 8 34.90 -23.98 -37.92
C ASN A 8 34.91 -23.23 -36.58
N GLU A 9 34.61 -21.92 -36.56
CA GLU A 9 34.55 -21.09 -35.35
C GLU A 9 33.16 -21.10 -34.70
N LEU A 10 32.12 -21.45 -35.46
CA LEU A 10 30.73 -21.49 -35.00
C LEU A 10 30.51 -22.35 -33.74
N PRO A 11 31.06 -23.58 -33.62
CA PRO A 11 30.84 -24.39 -32.43
C PRO A 11 31.40 -23.74 -31.15
N SER A 12 32.57 -23.10 -31.25
CA SER A 12 33.20 -22.39 -30.12
C SER A 12 32.37 -21.16 -29.71
N LEU A 13 31.92 -20.37 -30.68
CA LEU A 13 31.03 -19.23 -30.46
C LEU A 13 29.70 -19.64 -29.82
N ILE A 14 29.08 -20.73 -30.29
CA ILE A 14 27.86 -21.29 -29.69
C ILE A 14 28.12 -21.72 -28.24
N GLY A 15 29.25 -22.38 -27.97
CA GLY A 15 29.64 -22.77 -26.62
C GLY A 15 29.81 -21.57 -25.67
N ALA A 16 30.51 -20.53 -26.14
CA ALA A 16 30.68 -19.28 -25.39
C ALA A 16 29.35 -18.57 -25.12
N HIS A 17 28.46 -18.51 -26.12
CA HIS A 17 27.14 -17.91 -25.95
C HIS A 17 26.24 -18.72 -25.01
N LYS A 18 26.27 -20.05 -25.08
CA LYS A 18 25.54 -20.91 -24.13
C LYS A 18 26.01 -20.70 -22.70
N LYS A 19 27.32 -20.62 -22.49
CA LYS A 19 27.89 -20.30 -21.17
C LYS A 19 27.43 -18.92 -20.69
N ARG A 20 27.48 -17.91 -21.58
CA ARG A 20 27.05 -16.56 -21.25
C ARG A 20 25.56 -16.48 -20.91
N ILE A 21 24.71 -17.23 -21.63
CA ILE A 21 23.28 -17.33 -21.32
C ILE A 21 23.09 -17.90 -19.92
N GLY A 22 23.78 -19.00 -19.58
CA GLY A 22 23.69 -19.58 -18.22
C GLY A 22 24.15 -18.63 -17.11
N GLU A 23 25.23 -17.86 -17.35
CA GLU A 23 25.67 -16.82 -16.41
C GLU A 23 24.63 -15.70 -16.23
N LEU A 24 24.00 -15.27 -17.33
CA LEU A 24 22.96 -14.25 -17.29
C LEU A 24 21.69 -14.74 -16.60
N ASP A 25 21.31 -16.01 -16.80
CA ASP A 25 20.17 -16.61 -16.12
C ASP A 25 20.36 -16.63 -14.59
N LEU A 26 21.59 -16.93 -14.12
CA LEU A 26 21.94 -16.84 -12.70
C LEU A 26 21.84 -15.41 -12.17
N GLN A 27 22.37 -14.42 -12.92
CA GLN A 27 22.28 -13.01 -12.54
C GLN A 27 20.82 -12.52 -12.48
N ILE A 28 19.97 -12.99 -13.41
CA ILE A 28 18.55 -12.66 -13.40
C ILE A 28 17.87 -13.26 -12.16
N ALA A 29 18.22 -14.49 -11.77
CA ALA A 29 17.69 -15.11 -10.56
C ALA A 29 18.08 -14.31 -9.30
N ASP A 30 19.36 -13.97 -9.15
CA ASP A 30 19.85 -13.19 -8.01
C ASP A 30 19.14 -11.82 -7.91
N VAL A 31 18.96 -11.15 -9.05
CA VAL A 31 18.26 -9.84 -9.09
C VAL A 31 16.78 -9.99 -8.73
N LYS A 32 16.11 -11.06 -9.17
CA LYS A 32 14.71 -11.31 -8.81
C LYS A 32 14.57 -11.55 -7.31
N ASP A 33 15.41 -12.40 -6.73
CA ASP A 33 15.38 -12.71 -5.30
C ASP A 33 15.63 -11.44 -4.46
N PHE A 34 16.60 -10.61 -4.86
CA PHE A 34 16.84 -9.34 -4.21
C PHE A 34 15.64 -8.38 -4.32
N ASN A 35 15.03 -8.30 -5.50
CA ASN A 35 13.89 -7.41 -5.73
C ASN A 35 12.66 -7.85 -4.92
N ASP A 36 12.42 -9.15 -4.80
CA ASP A 36 11.34 -9.71 -3.98
C ASP A 36 11.55 -9.40 -2.49
N GLN A 37 12.80 -9.50 -1.99
CA GLN A 37 13.13 -9.13 -0.61
C GLN A 37 12.88 -7.65 -0.34
N VAL A 38 13.35 -6.76 -1.23
CA VAL A 38 13.13 -5.31 -1.09
C VAL A 38 11.64 -4.98 -1.17
N SER A 39 10.92 -5.60 -2.10
CA SER A 39 9.47 -5.42 -2.25
C SER A 39 8.74 -5.79 -0.96
N GLN A 40 9.04 -6.93 -0.36
CA GLN A 40 8.43 -7.36 0.90
C GLN A 40 8.73 -6.40 2.05
N GLN A 41 9.96 -5.88 2.15
CA GLN A 41 10.32 -4.89 3.17
C GLN A 41 9.56 -3.58 3.02
N GLU A 42 9.44 -3.07 1.80
CA GLU A 42 8.68 -1.85 1.52
C GLU A 42 7.18 -2.04 1.76
N THR A 43 6.61 -3.18 1.34
CA THR A 43 5.23 -3.54 1.66
C THR A 43 5.00 -3.58 3.18
N ALA A 44 5.92 -4.17 3.95
CA ALA A 44 5.81 -4.21 5.40
C ALA A 44 5.90 -2.82 6.05
N LYS A 45 6.70 -1.90 5.50
CA LYS A 45 6.77 -0.51 5.96
C LYS A 45 5.46 0.24 5.70
N VAL A 46 4.92 0.11 4.49
CA VAL A 46 3.64 0.73 4.10
C VAL A 46 2.52 0.20 4.99
N GLU A 47 2.44 -1.11 5.20
CA GLU A 47 1.43 -1.73 6.06
C GLU A 47 1.54 -1.23 7.51
N LYS A 48 2.76 -1.10 8.05
CA LYS A 48 2.98 -0.58 9.41
C LYS A 48 2.48 0.86 9.56
N GLU A 49 2.80 1.74 8.61
CA GLU A 49 2.30 3.12 8.64
C GLU A 49 0.79 3.16 8.44
N PHE A 50 0.24 2.33 7.54
CA PHE A 50 -1.21 2.22 7.35
C PHE A 50 -1.93 1.83 8.64
N ILE A 51 -1.45 0.80 9.36
CA ILE A 51 -1.99 0.38 10.66
C ILE A 51 -1.94 1.52 11.68
N LYS A 52 -0.83 2.27 11.71
CA LYS A 52 -0.66 3.41 12.61
C LYS A 52 -1.64 4.54 12.29
N TRP A 53 -1.80 4.90 11.02
CA TRP A 53 -2.78 5.89 10.57
C TRP A 53 -4.20 5.44 10.88
N LYS A 54 -4.55 4.18 10.62
CA LYS A 54 -5.85 3.59 10.98
C LYS A 54 -6.13 3.65 12.48
N LYS A 55 -5.13 3.39 13.33
CA LYS A 55 -5.27 3.53 14.80
C LYS A 55 -5.46 4.99 15.23
N LEU A 56 -4.68 5.92 14.67
CA LEU A 56 -4.81 7.35 14.96
C LEU A 56 -6.17 7.88 14.53
N TYR A 57 -6.62 7.46 13.36
CA TYR A 57 -7.92 7.79 12.80
C TYR A 57 -9.05 7.33 13.72
N LYS A 58 -9.09 6.04 14.10
CA LYS A 58 -10.07 5.53 15.08
C LYS A 58 -10.08 6.29 16.40
N LYS A 59 -8.91 6.70 16.91
CA LYS A 59 -8.81 7.51 18.13
C LYS A 59 -9.42 8.90 17.95
N ARG A 60 -9.23 9.52 16.78
CA ARG A 60 -9.86 10.81 16.46
C ARG A 60 -11.37 10.67 16.35
N MET A 61 -11.87 9.63 15.67
CA MET A 61 -13.32 9.39 15.55
C MET A 61 -14.02 9.23 16.89
N ARG A 62 -13.41 8.50 17.84
CA ARG A 62 -13.93 8.43 19.21
C ARG A 62 -14.04 9.80 19.87
N LYS A 63 -12.98 10.60 19.80
CA LYS A 63 -12.99 11.96 20.36
C LYS A 63 -14.05 12.85 19.72
N TYR A 64 -14.30 12.70 18.42
CA TYR A 64 -15.38 13.43 17.75
C TYR A 64 -16.74 13.00 18.28
N SER A 65 -17.00 11.71 18.43
CA SER A 65 -18.23 11.22 19.07
C SER A 65 -18.37 11.77 20.49
N ASP A 66 -17.33 11.66 21.32
CA ASP A 66 -17.35 12.15 22.70
C ASP A 66 -17.70 13.64 22.78
N VAL A 67 -17.13 14.47 21.88
CA VAL A 67 -17.41 15.92 21.82
C VAL A 67 -18.82 16.19 21.32
N ARG A 68 -19.26 15.50 20.26
CA ARG A 68 -20.62 15.64 19.72
C ARG A 68 -21.66 15.28 20.79
N ASP A 69 -21.48 14.17 21.49
CA ASP A 69 -22.40 13.72 22.53
C ASP A 69 -22.43 14.72 23.71
N ALA A 70 -21.29 15.29 24.07
CA ALA A 70 -21.19 16.33 25.09
C ALA A 70 -21.84 17.67 24.69
N LEU A 71 -21.79 18.03 23.40
CA LEU A 71 -22.38 19.26 22.86
C LEU A 71 -23.89 19.16 22.62
N CYS A 72 -24.35 17.99 22.16
CA CYS A 72 -25.77 17.69 21.95
C CYS A 72 -26.56 17.69 23.27
N GLY A 73 -25.99 17.16 24.36
CA GLY A 73 -26.73 16.97 25.61
C GLY A 73 -27.86 15.94 25.48
N GLU A 74 -28.55 15.63 26.59
CA GLU A 74 -29.56 14.56 26.65
C GLU A 74 -30.86 14.88 25.89
N GLU A 75 -31.11 16.15 25.55
CA GLU A 75 -32.34 16.62 24.88
C GLU A 75 -32.15 16.92 23.38
N ALA A 76 -30.98 16.66 22.80
CA ALA A 76 -30.72 16.93 21.38
C ALA A 76 -31.68 16.17 20.46
N THR A 77 -32.24 16.90 19.49
CA THR A 77 -33.03 16.30 18.42
C THR A 77 -32.13 15.72 17.34
N LYS A 78 -32.69 14.85 16.49
CA LYS A 78 -31.96 14.31 15.33
C LYS A 78 -31.48 15.40 14.37
N GLU A 79 -32.22 16.51 14.25
CA GLU A 79 -31.82 17.65 13.42
C GLU A 79 -30.61 18.38 14.02
N ASP A 80 -30.54 18.51 15.35
CA ASP A 80 -29.40 19.13 16.03
C ASP A 80 -28.11 18.31 15.82
N VAL A 81 -28.22 16.98 15.94
CA VAL A 81 -27.10 16.06 15.69
C VAL A 81 -26.65 16.13 14.23
N THR A 82 -27.60 16.14 13.28
CA THR A 82 -27.28 16.17 11.84
C THR A 82 -26.59 17.47 11.44
N LYS A 83 -27.08 18.62 11.94
CA LYS A 83 -26.47 19.92 11.67
C LYS A 83 -25.07 20.04 12.27
N MET A 84 -24.86 19.43 13.44
CA MET A 84 -23.55 19.37 14.08
C MET A 84 -22.59 18.45 13.35
N ASP A 85 -23.07 17.32 12.82
CA ASP A 85 -22.29 16.43 11.97
C ASP A 85 -21.85 17.16 10.68
N GLU A 86 -22.71 17.96 10.06
CA GLU A 86 -22.36 18.84 8.92
C GLU A 86 -21.35 19.94 9.30
N GLU A 87 -21.55 20.65 10.41
CA GLU A 87 -20.61 21.70 10.89
C GLU A 87 -19.22 21.13 11.23
N LEU A 88 -19.17 19.87 11.66
CA LEU A 88 -17.94 19.14 11.96
C LEU A 88 -17.37 18.39 10.74
N GLY A 89 -18.03 18.43 9.57
CA GLY A 89 -17.61 17.78 8.33
C GLY A 89 -17.64 16.23 8.39
N LEU A 90 -18.51 15.67 9.23
CA LEU A 90 -18.68 14.22 9.40
C LEU A 90 -19.52 13.60 8.27
N ASP A 91 -20.29 14.41 7.55
CA ASP A 91 -21.00 14.06 6.33
C ASP A 91 -20.06 13.78 5.15
N GLU A 92 -18.87 14.42 5.14
CA GLU A 92 -17.82 14.22 4.14
C GLU A 92 -17.00 12.92 4.35
N LEU A 93 -17.24 12.19 5.44
CA LEU A 93 -16.56 10.93 5.69
C LEU A 93 -16.94 9.86 4.66
N ASP A 94 -15.96 9.03 4.31
CA ASP A 94 -16.22 7.82 3.52
C ASP A 94 -17.09 6.82 4.29
N ASP A 95 -17.66 5.85 3.57
CA ASP A 95 -18.63 4.92 4.13
C ASP A 95 -18.04 4.05 5.25
N ASP A 96 -16.77 3.65 5.14
CA ASP A 96 -16.07 2.87 6.17
C ASP A 96 -15.93 3.65 7.47
N CYS A 97 -15.68 4.95 7.35
CA CYS A 97 -15.54 5.89 8.46
C CYS A 97 -16.88 6.19 9.13
N LYS A 98 -17.95 6.35 8.34
CA LYS A 98 -19.33 6.47 8.84
C LYS A 98 -19.77 5.21 9.58
N MET A 99 -19.45 4.02 9.04
CA MET A 99 -19.74 2.76 9.70
C MET A 99 -19.01 2.62 11.05
N LEU A 100 -17.75 3.07 11.13
CA LEU A 100 -17.00 3.07 12.37
C LEU A 100 -17.56 4.02 13.42
N LEU A 101 -18.09 5.19 13.02
CA LEU A 101 -18.79 6.11 13.91
C LEU A 101 -20.10 5.52 14.44
N ALA A 102 -20.89 4.88 13.57
CA ALA A 102 -22.17 4.30 13.95
C ALA A 102 -22.07 3.09 14.90
N LEU A 103 -20.90 2.45 14.96
CA LEU A 103 -20.61 1.29 15.81
C LEU A 103 -19.95 1.65 17.15
N MET A 104 -19.64 2.92 17.39
CA MET A 104 -19.09 3.42 18.66
C MET A 104 -20.20 3.95 19.54
#